data_AF-A0A382VJE5-F1
#
_entry.id   AF-A0A382VJE5-F1
#
_cell.length_a   1.000
_cell.length_b   1.000
_cell.length_c   1.000
_cell.angle_alpha   90.00
_cell.angle_beta   90.00
_cell.angle_gamma   90.00
#
_symmetry.space_group_name_H-M   'P 1'
#
loop_
_entity.id
_entity.type
_entity.pdbx_description
1 polymer ?
#
loop_
_entity_poly.entity_id
_entity_poly.type
_entity_poly.pdbx_seq_one_letter_code
_entity_poly.pdbx_strand_id
1 'polypeptide(L)' 'MEMIPGEIRVKEGNIALNKNGKTLSVSVSNSGDRPIQVGSHYHFFETNDA' A
#
# COMPACT_ATOMS: atom_id res chain seq x y z
N MET A 1 -36.90 -5.21 0.71
CA MET A 1 -35.64 -4.62 0.22
C MET A 1 -35.61 -4.89 -1.28
N GLU A 2 -35.62 -3.83 -2.09
CA GLU A 2 -35.57 -3.97 -3.55
C GLU A 2 -34.17 -4.44 -3.98
N MET A 3 -34.11 -5.29 -5.01
CA MET A 3 -32.84 -5.84 -5.51
C MET A 3 -32.16 -4.83 -6.43
N ILE A 4 -30.87 -4.55 -6.21
CA ILE A 4 -30.07 -3.63 -7.03
C ILE A 4 -29.05 -4.45 -7.83
N PRO A 5 -29.19 -4.58 -9.16
CA PRO A 5 -28.23 -5.31 -9.97
C PRO A 5 -26.81 -4.72 -9.84
N GLY A 6 -25.85 -5.56 -9.47
CA GLY A 6 -24.44 -5.17 -9.29
C GLY A 6 -24.09 -4.62 -7.90
N GLU A 7 -25.04 -4.59 -6.96
CA GLU A 7 -24.72 -4.16 -5.59
C GLU A 7 -23.71 -5.12 -4.93
N ILE A 8 -22.71 -4.54 -4.24
CA ILE A 8 -21.79 -5.28 -3.39
C ILE A 8 -22.17 -4.98 -1.94
N ARG A 9 -22.61 -6.02 -1.23
CA ARG A 9 -22.86 -5.95 0.21
C ARG A 9 -21.65 -6.50 0.95
N VAL A 10 -20.80 -5.61 1.45
CA VAL A 10 -19.63 -5.99 2.26
C VAL A 10 -20.04 -6.21 3.71
N LYS A 11 -19.30 -7.09 4.40
CA LYS A 11 -19.44 -7.23 5.86
C LYS A 11 -18.81 -6.03 6.55
N GLU A 12 -19.30 -5.72 7.75
CA GLU A 12 -18.66 -4.74 8.62
C GLU A 12 -17.28 -5.23 9.09
N GLY A 13 -16.39 -4.29 9.38
CA GLY A 13 -15.04 -4.54 9.89
C GLY A 13 -13.92 -4.20 8.92
N ASN A 14 -12.68 -4.54 9.31
CA ASN A 14 -11.47 -4.25 8.56
C ASN A 14 -10.70 -5.53 8.25
N ILE A 15 -10.02 -5.55 7.09
CA ILE A 15 -9.09 -6.63 6.73
C ILE A 15 -7.67 -6.23 7.14
N ALA A 16 -7.12 -6.91 8.14
CA ALA A 16 -5.73 -6.70 8.53
C ALA A 16 -4.79 -7.33 7.50
N LEU A 17 -3.99 -6.50 6.82
CA LEU A 17 -2.94 -6.96 5.92
C LEU A 17 -1.62 -7.13 6.69
N ASN A 18 -0.80 -8.10 6.28
CA ASN A 18 0.55 -8.33 6.82
C ASN A 18 0.64 -8.41 8.35
N LYS A 19 -0.43 -8.87 9.03
CA LYS A 19 -0.61 -8.79 10.50
C LYS A 19 0.57 -9.31 11.33
N ASN A 20 1.28 -10.31 10.82
CA ASN A 20 2.39 -10.98 11.51
C ASN A 20 3.76 -10.65 10.90
N GLY A 21 3.82 -9.73 9.94
CA GLY A 21 5.07 -9.29 9.33
C GLY A 21 5.85 -8.40 10.29
N LYS A 22 7.17 -8.60 10.38
CA LYS A 22 8.04 -7.64 11.06
C LYS A 22 8.01 -6.32 10.28
N THR A 23 7.81 -5.22 10.99
CA THR A 23 7.74 -3.89 10.40
C THR A 23 8.94 -3.04 10.80
N LEU A 24 9.31 -2.13 9.92
CA LEU A 24 10.32 -1.12 10.17
C LEU A 24 9.79 0.20 9.61
N SER A 25 9.89 1.28 10.39
CA SER A 25 9.56 2.63 9.93
C SER A 25 10.86 3.39 9.64
N VAL A 26 10.95 3.97 8.45
CA VAL A 26 12.10 4.76 8.01
C VAL A 26 11.63 6.10 7.45
N SER A 27 12.41 7.15 7.63
CA SER A 27 12.19 8.43 6.94
C SER A 27 12.86 8.38 5.57
N VAL A 28 12.17 8.89 4.55
CA VAL A 28 12.64 8.86 3.16
C VAL A 28 12.51 10.27 2.59
N SER A 29 13.55 10.73 1.91
CA SER A 29 13.57 11.97 1.13
C SER A 29 14.15 11.68 -0.24
N ASN A 30 13.54 12.26 -1.27
CA ASN A 30 14.09 12.24 -2.63
C ASN A 30 14.96 13.48 -2.82
N SER A 31 16.27 13.33 -3.08
CA SER A 31 17.17 14.46 -3.36
C SER A 31 17.28 14.80 -4.85
N GLY A 32 16.61 14.04 -5.71
CA GLY A 32 16.53 14.32 -7.14
C GLY A 32 15.56 15.46 -7.50
N ASP A 33 15.61 15.84 -8.78
CA ASP A 33 14.77 16.88 -9.39
C ASP A 33 13.47 16.34 -10.01
N ARG A 34 13.29 15.02 -10.00
CA ARG A 34 12.16 14.31 -10.60
C ARG A 34 11.38 13.51 -9.55
N PRO A 35 10.05 13.37 -9.69
CA PRO A 35 9.25 12.53 -8.81
C PRO A 35 9.67 11.06 -8.85
N ILE A 36 9.58 10.37 -7.70
CA ILE A 36 9.85 8.93 -7.55
C ILE A 36 8.64 8.27 -6.87
N GLN A 37 8.22 7.12 -7.39
CA GLN A 37 7.17 6.28 -6.83
C GLN A 37 7.66 4.83 -6.72
N VAL A 38 7.44 4.19 -5.57
CA VAL A 38 7.87 2.82 -5.28
C VAL A 38 6.66 1.92 -5.04
N GLY A 39 6.62 0.76 -5.69
CA GLY A 39 5.53 -0.21 -5.56
C GLY A 39 5.63 -1.10 -4.32
N SER A 40 4.52 -1.68 -3.88
CA SER A 40 4.43 -2.46 -2.63
C SER A 40 5.28 -3.74 -2.59
N HIS A 41 5.67 -4.29 -3.74
CA HIS A 41 6.46 -5.53 -3.86
C HIS A 41 7.85 -5.28 -4.46
N TYR A 42 8.26 -4.02 -4.58
CA TYR A 42 9.62 -3.70 -4.98
C TYR A 42 10.56 -3.89 -3.78
N HIS A 43 11.74 -4.47 -4.01
CA HIS A 43 12.71 -4.61 -2.92
C HIS A 43 13.23 -3.23 -2.54
N PHE A 44 12.84 -2.73 -1.37
CA PHE A 44 13.06 -1.33 -0.99
C PHE A 44 14.55 -0.92 -1.03
N PHE A 45 15.46 -1.86 -0.76
CA PHE A 45 16.91 -1.66 -0.84
C PHE A 45 17.42 -1.28 -2.24
N GLU A 46 16.74 -1.74 -3.30
CA GLU A 46 17.15 -1.50 -4.69
C GLU A 46 16.47 -0.25 -5.28
N THR A 47 15.78 0.54 -4.45
CA THR A 47 15.09 1.76 -4.89
C THR A 47 16.12 2.77 -5.44
N ASN A 48 15.67 3.62 -6.36
CA ASN A 48 16.42 4.72 -6.95
C ASN A 48 17.36 5.45 -5.95
N ASP A 49 18.61 5.68 -6.38
CA ASP A 49 19.71 6.21 -5.56
C ASP A 49 19.70 7.73 -5.32
N ALA A 50 18.66 8.44 -5.79
CA ALA A 50 18.63 9.90 -5.93
C ALA A 50 18.33 10.70 -4.67
#